data_AF-A0A2M7XTN5-F1
#
_entry.id   AF-A0A2M7XTN5-F1
#
_cell.length_a   1.000
_cell.length_b   1.000
_cell.length_c   1.000
_cell.angle_alpha   90.00
_cell.angle_beta   90.00
_cell.angle_gamma   90.00
#
_symmetry.space_group_name_H-M   'P 1'
#
loop_
_entity.id
_entity.type
_entity.pdbx_description
1 polymer ?
#
loop_
_entity_poly.entity_id
_entity_poly.type
_entity_poly.pdbx_seq_one_letter_code
_entity_poly.pdbx_strand_id
1 'polypeptide(L)'
;MKILRKNFGLFLVLLMTIQPLWAVQMETAGQSQQPVIDRGSVDTRYIIDPENGQLSMYIRVWGEVNDAGVKIVPSDTDLIALLGFFG
;
A
#
# COMPACT_ATOMS: atom_id res chain seq x y z
N MET A 1 -56.36 -18.62 12.84
CA MET A 1 -55.12 -17.96 12.38
C MET A 1 -54.14 -17.73 13.55
N LYS A 2 -53.56 -18.78 14.14
CA LYS A 2 -52.60 -18.66 15.28
C LYS A 2 -51.16 -19.10 14.95
N ILE A 3 -50.93 -19.71 13.78
CA ILE A 3 -49.62 -20.24 13.38
C ILE A 3 -48.75 -19.20 12.65
N LEU A 4 -49.37 -18.18 12.03
CA LEU A 4 -48.65 -17.16 11.26
C LEU A 4 -47.83 -16.17 12.12
N ARG A 5 -48.14 -16.03 13.41
CA ARG A 5 -47.38 -15.16 14.33
C ARG A 5 -46.17 -15.86 14.98
N LYS A 6 -46.13 -17.20 14.98
CA LYS A 6 -45.09 -17.97 15.68
C LYS A 6 -43.82 -18.12 14.84
N ASN A 7 -43.93 -18.08 13.51
CA ASN A 7 -42.81 -18.30 12.59
C ASN A 7 -42.23 -17.00 12.00
N PHE A 8 -42.84 -15.84 12.29
CA PHE A 8 -42.42 -14.56 11.72
C PHE A 8 -41.07 -14.06 12.27
N GLY A 9 -40.81 -14.31 13.56
CA GLY A 9 -39.51 -14.00 14.18
C GLY A 9 -38.37 -14.89 13.67
N LEU A 10 -38.65 -16.18 13.43
CA LEU A 10 -37.67 -17.12 12.89
C LEU A 10 -37.31 -16.79 11.42
N PHE A 11 -38.27 -16.26 10.66
CA PHE A 11 -38.05 -15.84 9.27
C PHE A 11 -37.19 -14.56 9.16
N LEU A 12 -37.31 -13.65 10.13
CA LEU A 12 -36.46 -12.44 10.22
C LEU A 12 -35.02 -12.74 10.64
N VAL A 13 -34.82 -13.69 11.57
CA VAL A 13 -33.47 -14.13 11.98
C VAL A 13 -32.77 -14.90 10.85
N LEU A 14 -33.51 -15.70 10.08
CA LEU A 14 -32.94 -16.39 8.91
C LEU A 14 -32.49 -15.41 7.82
N LEU A 15 -33.24 -14.32 7.59
CA LEU A 15 -32.89 -13.30 6.59
C LEU A 15 -31.65 -12.46 6.96
N MET A 16 -31.29 -12.33 8.25
CA MET A 16 -30.11 -11.56 8.67
C MET A 16 -28.79 -12.36 8.63
N THR A 17 -28.84 -13.67 8.42
CA THR A 17 -27.62 -14.53 8.39
C THR A 17 -27.04 -14.76 7.00
N ILE A 18 -27.70 -14.30 5.94
CA ILE A 18 -27.19 -14.38 4.57
C ILE A 18 -26.56 -13.04 4.22
N GLN A 19 -25.41 -12.76 4.81
CA GLN A 19 -24.53 -11.67 4.36
C GLN A 19 -23.92 -12.11 3.01
N PRO A 20 -24.12 -11.37 1.91
CA PRO A 20 -23.39 -11.64 0.69
C PRO A 20 -21.92 -11.24 0.92
N LEU A 21 -21.01 -12.23 0.83
CA LEU A 21 -19.55 -12.13 0.74
C LEU A 21 -19.12 -11.31 -0.51
N TRP A 22 -19.48 -10.03 -0.57
CA TRP A 22 -19.17 -9.13 -1.68
C TRP A 22 -18.61 -7.82 -1.15
N ALA A 23 -17.46 -7.91 -0.51
CA ALA A 23 -16.56 -6.78 -0.33
C ALA A 23 -15.11 -7.25 -0.25
N VAL A 24 -14.73 -8.23 -1.09
CA VAL A 24 -13.33 -8.34 -1.51
C VAL A 24 -13.18 -7.38 -2.67
N GLN A 25 -12.93 -6.11 -2.34
CA GLN A 25 -12.48 -5.14 -3.31
C GLN A 25 -11.06 -5.55 -3.69
N MET A 26 -10.90 -6.22 -4.83
CA MET A 26 -9.60 -6.43 -5.45
C MET A 26 -9.07 -5.05 -5.83
N GLU A 27 -8.27 -4.45 -4.94
CA GLU A 27 -7.50 -3.27 -5.25
C GLU A 27 -6.42 -3.65 -6.28
N THR A 28 -6.73 -3.29 -7.53
CA THR A 28 -5.79 -2.76 -8.52
C THR A 28 -4.67 -3.71 -8.99
N ALA A 29 -5.04 -4.73 -9.76
CA ALA A 29 -4.13 -5.31 -10.73
C ALA A 29 -4.03 -4.38 -11.96
N GLY A 30 -2.85 -3.79 -12.17
CA GLY A 30 -2.42 -3.30 -13.48
C GLY A 30 -2.70 -1.84 -13.81
N GLN A 31 -2.15 -0.89 -13.04
CA GLN A 31 -1.65 0.32 -13.70
C GLN A 31 -0.37 -0.06 -14.45
N SER A 32 -0.52 -0.43 -15.71
CA SER A 32 0.56 -0.29 -16.68
C SER A 32 0.95 1.19 -16.71
N GLN A 33 1.98 1.53 -15.95
CA GLN A 33 2.68 2.80 -16.07
C GLN A 33 3.35 2.80 -17.44
N GLN A 34 2.62 3.20 -18.49
CA GLN A 34 3.26 3.80 -19.65
C GLN A 34 3.97 5.06 -19.14
N PRO A 35 5.30 5.18 -19.26
CA PRO A 35 5.93 6.45 -18.99
C PRO A 35 5.54 7.39 -20.12
N VAL A 36 4.62 8.30 -19.85
CA VAL A 36 4.56 9.57 -20.58
C VAL A 36 5.88 10.26 -20.23
N ILE A 37 6.87 10.19 -21.12
CA ILE A 37 8.13 10.90 -20.97
C ILE A 37 7.84 12.38 -21.22
N ASP A 38 7.32 13.03 -20.20
CA ASP A 38 7.19 14.48 -20.14
C ASP A 38 8.57 15.03 -19.78
N ARG A 39 9.21 15.72 -20.73
CA ARG A 39 10.62 16.19 -20.61
C ARG A 39 10.75 17.40 -19.68
N GLY A 40 10.10 17.34 -18.53
CA GLY A 40 10.08 18.38 -17.51
C GLY A 40 9.79 17.88 -16.09
N SER A 41 9.54 16.58 -15.88
CA SER A 41 9.43 16.05 -14.52
C SER A 41 10.81 15.80 -13.95
N VAL A 42 11.21 16.64 -13.00
CA VAL A 42 12.27 16.31 -12.06
C VAL A 42 11.90 14.96 -11.46
N ASP A 43 12.76 13.96 -11.65
CA ASP A 43 12.56 12.61 -11.14
C ASP A 43 12.45 12.69 -9.60
N THR A 44 11.22 12.59 -9.08
CA THR A 44 10.88 12.80 -7.66
C THR A 44 11.54 11.80 -6.72
N ARG A 45 12.25 10.82 -7.27
CA ARG A 45 13.04 9.83 -6.54
C ARG A 45 14.34 10.41 -5.98
N TYR A 46 14.81 11.54 -6.52
CA TYR A 46 16.07 12.16 -6.11
C TYR A 46 15.84 13.53 -5.45
N ILE A 47 16.52 13.77 -4.34
CA ILE A 47 16.51 15.01 -3.59
C ILE A 47 17.93 15.56 -3.62
N ILE A 48 18.09 16.81 -4.03
CA ILE A 48 19.36 17.53 -3.87
C ILE A 48 19.20 18.41 -2.64
N ASP A 49 20.00 18.15 -1.61
CA ASP A 49 20.04 18.98 -0.41
C ASP A 49 20.60 20.37 -0.77
N PRO A 50 19.86 21.46 -0.53
CA PRO A 50 20.28 22.81 -0.90
C PRO A 50 21.44 23.35 -0.05
N GLU A 51 21.71 22.78 1.12
CA GLU A 51 22.74 23.29 2.04
C GLU A 51 24.13 22.73 1.72
N ASN A 52 24.20 21.45 1.37
CA ASN A 52 25.47 20.72 1.18
C ASN A 52 25.62 20.11 -0.23
N GLY A 53 24.59 20.18 -1.07
CA GLY A 53 24.59 19.60 -2.42
C GLY A 53 24.52 18.06 -2.45
N GLN A 54 24.23 17.41 -1.31
CA GLN A 54 24.15 15.96 -1.22
C GLN A 54 22.94 15.45 -2.00
N LEU A 55 23.20 14.50 -2.89
CA LEU A 55 22.15 13.78 -3.61
C LEU A 55 21.65 12.65 -2.71
N SER A 56 20.36 12.68 -2.41
CA SER A 56 19.65 11.63 -1.68
C SER A 56 18.57 11.01 -2.56
N MET A 57 18.14 9.80 -2.23
CA MET A 57 17.11 9.07 -2.95
C MET A 57 16.11 8.38 -2.03
N TYR A 58 14.88 8.23 -2.50
CA TYR A 58 13.88 7.40 -1.84
C TYR A 58 14.07 5.94 -2.20
N ILE A 59 14.32 5.09 -1.20
CA ILE A 59 14.39 3.64 -1.35
C ILE A 59 13.26 3.00 -0.58
N ARG A 60 12.60 2.03 -1.23
CA ARG A 60 11.58 1.19 -0.63
C ARG A 60 12.12 -0.23 -0.44
N VAL A 61 12.09 -0.73 0.79
CA VAL A 61 12.52 -2.08 1.15
C VAL A 61 11.33 -2.86 1.70
N TRP A 62 11.23 -4.12 1.29
CA TRP A 62 10.27 -5.09 1.80
C TRP A 62 10.98 -6.38 2.16
N GLY A 63 10.38 -7.19 3.03
CA GLY A 63 10.88 -8.52 3.41
C GLY A 63 11.22 -8.62 4.89
N GLU A 64 12.13 -9.52 5.23
CA GLU A 64 12.61 -9.76 6.60
C GLU A 64 13.71 -8.77 6.97
N VAL A 65 13.30 -7.53 7.26
CA VAL A 65 14.15 -6.47 7.81
C VAL A 65 13.44 -5.86 9.02
N ASN A 66 14.18 -5.24 9.94
CA ASN A 66 13.58 -4.73 11.17
C ASN A 66 12.57 -3.59 10.92
N ASP A 67 12.83 -2.72 9.93
CA ASP A 67 12.01 -1.53 9.65
C ASP A 67 11.71 -1.36 8.15
N ALA A 68 10.91 -2.29 7.59
CA ALA A 68 10.50 -2.25 6.18
C ALA A 68 9.67 -1.00 5.87
N GLY A 69 9.91 -0.38 4.72
CA GLY A 69 9.24 0.87 4.37
C GLY A 69 10.01 1.69 3.35
N VAL A 70 9.72 3.00 3.33
CA VAL A 70 10.42 3.99 2.48
C VAL A 70 11.33 4.83 3.35
N LYS A 71 12.61 4.93 2.99
CA LYS A 71 13.58 5.83 3.64
C LYS A 71 14.30 6.69 2.61
N ILE A 72 14.77 7.84 3.06
CA ILE A 72 15.66 8.71 2.31
C ILE A 72 17.09 8.32 2.68
N VAL A 73 17.90 7.97 1.67
CA VAL A 73 19.30 7.62 1.85
C VAL A 73 20.19 8.41 0.88
N PRO A 74 21.46 8.68 1.22
CA PRO A 74 22.42 9.22 0.27
C PRO A 74 22.53 8.35 -1.00
N SER A 75 22.65 8.94 -2.18
CA SER A 75 22.69 8.20 -3.45
C SER A 75 23.93 7.33 -3.64
N ASP A 76 24.98 7.60 -2.86
CA ASP A 76 26.24 6.83 -2.82
C ASP A 76 26.22 5.71 -1.77
N THR A 77 25.08 5.50 -1.09
CA THR A 77 24.92 4.42 -0.10
C THR A 77 25.05 3.05 -0.77
N ASP A 78 26.01 2.24 -0.33
CA ASP A 78 26.16 0.85 -0.79
C ASP A 78 25.11 -0.08 -0.15
N LEU A 79 24.96 -1.30 -0.71
CA LEU A 79 23.94 -2.26 -0.26
C LEU A 79 24.12 -2.69 1.20
N ILE A 80 25.36 -2.76 1.71
CA ILE A 80 25.64 -3.17 3.08
C ILE A 80 25.26 -2.03 4.03
N ALA A 81 25.64 -0.79 3.70
CA ALA A 81 25.24 0.40 4.43
C ALA A 81 23.71 0.56 4.47
N LEU A 82 23.03 0.21 3.37
CA LEU A 82 21.58 0.15 3.27
C LEU A 82 20.94 -0.74 4.35
N LEU A 83 21.53 -1.91 4.65
CA LEU A 83 21.03 -2.76 5.74
C LEU A 83 21.04 -2.01 7.09
N GLY A 84 22.04 -1.17 7.34
CA GLY A 84 22.11 -0.34 8.54
C GLY A 84 20.96 0.67 8.68
N PHE A 85 20.37 1.13 7.58
CA PHE A 85 19.19 2.00 7.60
C PHE A 85 17.89 1.27 7.92
N PHE A 86 17.81 -0.02 7.58
CA PHE A 86 16.59 -0.84 7.70
C PHE A 86 16.66 -1.87 8.84
N GLY A 87 17.82 -1.98 9.51
CA GLY A 87 18.08 -2.71 10.74
C GLY A 87 18.28 -4.19 10.52
#